data_AF-A0A9E5QP15-F1
#
_entry.id   AF-A0A9E5QP15-F1
#
_cell.length_a   1.000
_cell.length_b   1.000
_cell.length_c   1.000
_cell.angle_alpha   90.00
_cell.angle_beta   90.00
_cell.angle_gamma   90.00
#
_symmetry.space_group_name_H-M   'P 1'
#
loop_
_entity.id
_entity.type
_entity.pdbx_description
1 polymer ?
#
loop_
_entity_poly.entity_id
_entity_poly.type
_entity_poly.pdbx_seq_one_letter_code
_entity_poly.pdbx_strand_id
1 'polypeptide(L)'
;WICPYAQLSHNGDNNVFYVEEGASLSLQGSQNIVYIKANTRLSLGYGTGNQVYYYDGVDLRQDNSRDTRFVRLSAMQFDYSQAPPDACQP
;
A
#
# COMPACT_ATOMS: atom_id res chain seq x y z
N TRP A 1 6.94 -5.11 -2.16
CA TRP A 1 7.16 -4.00 -3.12
C TRP A 1 6.22 -4.20 -4.28
N ILE A 2 5.58 -3.12 -4.75
CA ILE A 2 4.69 -3.12 -5.91
C ILE A 2 5.17 -2.02 -6.85
N CYS A 3 5.61 -2.41 -8.04
CA CYS A 3 6.33 -1.52 -8.95
C CYS A 3 5.41 -0.59 -9.73
N PRO A 4 5.96 0.49 -10.33
CA PRO A 4 5.17 1.43 -11.08
C PRO A 4 4.32 0.68 -12.12
N TYR A 5 3.05 1.04 -12.20
CA TYR A 5 2.06 0.45 -13.11
C TYR A 5 1.74 -1.04 -12.89
N ALA A 6 2.33 -1.68 -11.87
CA ALA A 6 1.99 -3.04 -11.51
C ALA A 6 0.66 -3.08 -10.73
N GLN A 7 -0.01 -4.23 -10.82
CA GLN A 7 -1.24 -4.51 -10.08
C GLN A 7 -1.01 -5.73 -9.21
N LEU A 8 -1.34 -5.64 -7.93
CA LEU A 8 -1.28 -6.75 -6.99
C LEU A 8 -2.64 -6.97 -6.33
N SER A 9 -3.09 -8.22 -6.31
CA SER A 9 -4.18 -8.67 -5.45
C SER A 9 -3.60 -9.63 -4.41
N HIS A 10 -3.76 -9.32 -3.13
CA HIS A 10 -3.19 -10.10 -2.04
C HIS A 10 -4.23 -10.38 -0.96
N ASN A 11 -4.23 -11.62 -0.45
CA ASN A 11 -4.97 -12.00 0.73
C ASN A 11 -3.98 -12.52 1.78
N GLY A 12 -3.82 -11.79 2.87
CA GLY A 12 -2.94 -12.18 3.96
C GLY A 12 -2.80 -11.11 5.04
N ASP A 13 -2.32 -11.55 6.19
CA ASP A 13 -2.20 -10.73 7.39
C ASP A 13 -0.73 -10.39 7.67
N ASN A 14 -0.50 -9.33 8.45
CA ASN A 14 0.83 -8.94 8.95
C ASN A 14 1.89 -8.66 7.87
N ASN A 15 1.46 -8.21 6.69
CA ASN A 15 2.37 -7.86 5.60
C ASN A 15 2.74 -6.37 5.63
N VAL A 16 3.89 -6.05 5.05
CA VAL A 16 4.32 -4.67 4.79
C VAL A 16 4.39 -4.44 3.27
N PHE A 17 3.63 -3.49 2.78
CA PHE A 17 3.58 -3.11 1.38
C PHE A 17 4.21 -1.74 1.15
N TYR A 18 5.06 -1.68 0.13
CA TYR A 18 5.59 -0.45 -0.43
C TYR A 18 5.05 -0.35 -1.86
N VAL A 19 4.23 0.66 -2.13
CA VAL A 19 3.46 0.80 -3.36
C VAL A 19 3.93 2.04 -4.11
N GLU A 20 4.53 1.80 -5.27
CA GLU A 20 5.07 2.85 -6.13
C GLU A 20 3.99 3.64 -6.87
N GLU A 21 4.35 4.82 -7.34
CA GLU A 21 3.47 5.68 -8.12
C GLU A 21 2.89 4.95 -9.35
N GLY A 22 1.59 5.14 -9.62
CA GLY A 22 0.90 4.48 -10.72
C GLY A 22 0.53 3.01 -10.49
N ALA A 23 0.99 2.39 -9.40
CA ALA A 23 0.62 1.01 -9.06
C ALA A 23 -0.81 0.90 -8.48
N SER A 24 -1.30 -0.33 -8.41
CA SER A 24 -2.58 -0.66 -7.75
C SER A 24 -2.46 -1.84 -6.80
N LEU A 25 -3.10 -1.74 -5.64
CA LEU A 25 -3.17 -2.80 -4.64
C LEU A 25 -4.63 -3.10 -4.27
N SER A 26 -5.03 -4.36 -4.39
CA SER A 26 -6.23 -4.91 -3.78
C SER A 26 -5.83 -5.83 -2.63
N LEU A 27 -6.16 -5.47 -1.40
CA LEU A 27 -5.70 -6.15 -0.20
C LEU A 27 -6.88 -6.65 0.62
N GLN A 28 -6.85 -7.93 0.98
CA GLN A 28 -7.70 -8.54 2.00
C GLN A 28 -6.80 -9.07 3.11
N GLY A 29 -7.24 -8.95 4.36
CA GLY A 29 -6.49 -9.36 5.54
C GLY A 29 -6.29 -8.24 6.55
N SER A 30 -5.69 -8.60 7.68
CA SER A 30 -5.63 -7.82 8.90
C SER A 30 -4.20 -7.43 9.26
N GLN A 31 -4.06 -6.36 10.05
CA GLN A 31 -2.79 -5.93 10.63
C GLN A 31 -1.67 -5.66 9.59
N ASN A 32 -2.06 -5.33 8.36
CA ASN A 32 -1.10 -4.97 7.32
C ASN A 32 -0.68 -3.51 7.45
N ILE A 33 0.56 -3.22 7.05
CA ILE A 33 1.09 -1.86 6.93
C ILE A 33 1.30 -1.56 5.45
N VAL A 34 0.74 -0.45 4.98
CA VAL A 34 0.76 -0.08 3.57
C VAL A 34 1.33 1.33 3.45
N TYR A 35 2.46 1.49 2.75
CA TYR A 35 3.03 2.78 2.37
C TYR A 35 2.79 3.01 0.88
N ILE A 36 2.14 4.13 0.55
CA ILE A 36 1.65 4.40 -0.80
C ILE A 36 2.09 5.79 -1.31
N LYS A 37 2.65 5.82 -2.53
CA LYS A 37 2.90 7.05 -3.30
C LYS A 37 1.65 7.55 -4.05
N ALA A 38 1.71 8.79 -4.54
CA ALA A 38 0.63 9.45 -5.29
C ALA A 38 0.23 8.69 -6.56
N ASN A 39 -0.91 9.04 -7.17
CA ASN A 39 -1.41 8.47 -8.42
C ASN A 39 -1.59 6.95 -8.40
N THR A 40 -1.86 6.37 -7.22
CA THR A 40 -2.08 4.94 -7.02
C THR A 40 -3.53 4.66 -6.65
N ARG A 41 -3.94 3.40 -6.79
CA ARG A 41 -5.22 2.92 -6.28
C ARG A 41 -5.00 1.88 -5.18
N LEU A 42 -5.67 2.06 -4.05
CA LEU A 42 -5.78 1.06 -3.00
C LEU A 42 -7.24 0.63 -2.83
N SER A 43 -7.49 -0.68 -2.89
CA SER A 43 -8.75 -1.29 -2.48
C SER A 43 -8.51 -2.16 -1.26
N LEU A 44 -9.08 -1.81 -0.12
CA LEU A 44 -9.06 -2.60 1.11
C LEU A 44 -10.37 -3.36 1.25
N GLY A 45 -10.31 -4.68 1.13
CA GLY A 45 -11.43 -5.59 1.39
C GLY A 45 -11.56 -5.96 2.87
N TYR A 46 -12.13 -7.13 3.15
CA TYR A 46 -12.27 -7.66 4.52
C TYR A 46 -10.95 -7.67 5.30
N GLY A 47 -10.98 -7.22 6.56
CA GLY A 47 -9.82 -7.16 7.44
C GLY A 47 -10.02 -6.21 8.62
N THR A 48 -9.11 -6.23 9.61
CA THR A 48 -9.09 -5.25 10.71
C THR A 48 -7.67 -4.80 11.05
N GLY A 49 -7.53 -3.59 11.61
CA GLY A 49 -6.27 -3.10 12.17
C GLY A 49 -5.19 -2.78 11.14
N ASN A 50 -5.57 -2.59 9.86
CA ASN A 50 -4.65 -2.17 8.82
C ASN A 50 -4.19 -0.72 9.05
N GLN A 51 -2.96 -0.41 8.66
CA GLN A 51 -2.40 0.94 8.71
C GLN A 51 -1.98 1.37 7.32
N VAL A 52 -2.47 2.52 6.86
CA VAL A 52 -2.20 3.06 5.53
C VAL A 52 -1.56 4.43 5.66
N TYR A 53 -0.31 4.54 5.23
CA TYR A 53 0.44 5.77 5.14
C TYR A 53 0.48 6.20 3.66
N TYR A 54 -0.05 7.38 3.34
CA TYR A 54 -0.31 7.75 1.94
C TYR A 54 -0.05 9.23 1.63
N TYR A 55 0.28 9.52 0.37
CA TYR A 55 0.39 10.88 -0.19
C TYR A 55 -0.93 11.41 -0.77
N ASP A 56 -0.97 12.71 -1.09
CA ASP A 56 -2.07 13.25 -1.92
C ASP A 56 -2.14 12.59 -3.29
N GLY A 57 -3.36 12.44 -3.81
CA GLY A 57 -3.63 11.88 -5.13
C GLY A 57 -3.80 10.36 -5.17
N VAL A 58 -3.99 9.71 -4.01
CA VAL A 58 -4.29 8.27 -3.91
C VAL A 58 -5.79 8.04 -3.97
N ASP A 59 -6.25 7.15 -4.85
CA ASP A 59 -7.62 6.64 -4.90
C ASP A 59 -7.78 5.53 -3.85
N LEU A 60 -8.21 5.92 -2.64
CA LEU A 60 -8.45 5.02 -1.52
C LEU A 60 -9.90 4.52 -1.53
N ARG A 61 -10.08 3.20 -1.63
CA ARG A 61 -11.37 2.53 -1.49
C ARG A 61 -11.32 1.52 -0.36
N GLN A 62 -12.25 1.65 0.56
CA GLN A 62 -12.41 0.73 1.69
C GLN A 62 -13.76 0.06 1.58
N ASP A 63 -13.76 -1.26 1.46
CA ASP A 63 -14.94 -2.10 1.38
C ASP A 63 -14.85 -3.20 2.44
N ASN A 64 -15.62 -3.05 3.52
CA ASN A 64 -15.68 -3.98 4.66
C ASN A 64 -14.39 -4.17 5.50
N SER A 65 -13.28 -3.48 5.20
CA SER A 65 -12.19 -3.35 6.18
C SER A 65 -12.68 -2.56 7.40
N ARG A 66 -12.24 -2.93 8.60
CA ARG A 66 -12.55 -2.22 9.86
C ARG A 66 -11.28 -1.75 10.54
N ASP A 67 -11.42 -0.83 11.48
CA ASP A 67 -10.32 -0.33 12.32
C ASP A 67 -9.05 0.05 11.54
N THR A 68 -9.23 0.53 10.31
CA THR A 68 -8.12 0.90 9.45
C THR A 68 -7.69 2.32 9.78
N ARG A 69 -6.41 2.50 10.08
CA ARG A 69 -5.83 3.82 10.34
C ARG A 69 -5.25 4.39 9.06
N PHE A 70 -5.81 5.50 8.58
CA PHE A 70 -5.26 6.28 7.47
C PHE A 70 -4.43 7.44 8.01
N VAL A 71 -3.19 7.54 7.53
CA VAL A 71 -2.24 8.58 7.90
C VAL A 71 -1.72 9.23 6.63
N ARG A 72 -2.13 10.47 6.39
CA ARG A 72 -1.64 11.26 5.28
C ARG A 72 -0.25 11.83 5.61
N LEU A 73 0.69 11.71 4.69
CA LEU A 73 2.05 12.24 4.80
C LEU A 73 2.26 13.44 3.87
N SER A 74 3.11 14.39 4.30
CA SER A 74 3.57 15.52 3.48
C SER A 74 4.79 15.17 2.64
N ALA A 75 5.59 14.20 3.09
CA ALA A 75 6.74 13.63 2.41
C ALA A 75 6.94 12.17 2.84
N MET A 76 7.47 11.36 1.94
CA MET A 76 7.80 9.95 2.10
C MET A 76 8.82 9.59 1.02
N GLN A 77 9.91 8.98 1.45
CA GLN A 77 10.96 8.42 0.61
C GLN A 77 11.09 6.95 1.00
N PHE A 78 11.04 6.06 0.01
CA PHE A 78 11.33 4.65 0.26
C PHE A 78 12.84 4.45 0.34
N ASP A 79 13.27 3.72 1.36
CA ASP A 79 14.63 3.21 1.45
C ASP A 79 14.70 1.87 0.74
N TYR A 80 15.43 1.84 -0.38
CA TYR A 80 15.61 0.63 -1.20
C TYR A 80 16.84 -0.19 -0.79
N SER A 81 17.57 0.21 0.26
CA SER A 81 18.81 -0.47 0.69
C SER A 81 18.60 -1.95 1.05
N GLN A 82 17.37 -2.33 1.40
CA GLN A 82 16.95 -3.70 1.71
C GLN A 82 15.89 -4.22 0.72
N ALA A 83 15.71 -3.56 -0.41
CA ALA A 83 14.79 -4.03 -1.43
C ALA A 83 15.36 -5.29 -2.11
N PRO A 84 14.52 -6.27 -2.46
CA PRO A 84 14.98 -7.44 -3.21
C PRO A 84 15.63 -7.05 -4.55
N PRO A 85 16.50 -7.90 -5.13
CA PRO A 85 17.25 -7.58 -6.35
C PRO A 85 16.38 -7.08 -7.53
N ASP A 86 15.15 -7.62 -7.65
CA ASP A 86 14.19 -7.24 -8.70
C ASP A 86 13.07 -6.32 -8.18
N ALA A 87 13.29 -5.67 -7.05
CA ALA A 87 12.40 -4.62 -6.60
C ALA A 87 12.41 -3.45 -7.58
N CYS A 88 11.45 -2.57 -7.37
CA CYS A 88 11.23 -1.37 -8.15
C CYS A 88 12.37 -0.39 -7.87
N GLN A 89 13.52 -0.60 -8.51
CA GLN A 89 14.62 0.35 -8.42
C GLN A 89 14.24 1.61 -9.21
N PRO A 90 14.57 2.81 -8.70
CA PRO A 90 14.34 4.07 -9.42
C PRO A 90 15.08 4.13 -10.76
#